data_AF-A0A0S8J663-F1
#
_entry.id   AF-A0A0S8J663-F1
#
_cell.length_a   1.000
_cell.length_b   1.000
_cell.length_c   1.000
_cell.angle_alpha   90.00
_cell.angle_beta   90.00
_cell.angle_gamma   90.00
#
_symmetry.space_group_name_H-M   'P 1'
#
loop_
_entity.id
_entity.type
_entity.pdbx_description
1 polymer ?
#
loop_
_entity_poly.entity_id
_entity_poly.type
_entity_poly.pdbx_seq_one_letter_code
_entity_poly.pdbx_strand_id
1 'polypeptide(L)'
;MTRGEKIYTAFVTAFALMLTIAVGVFLILLVSSSEATERITFVVLAAAFTPIAAALFTTVAVNLAKRRLGAIPTTIQIVILILTVYGIPIAVTGVLLLRRRRRSEEIPLRGRPEVAAEAPTAGLASHMPSLSSLQSEELNRLGPLREIYAPDQPTLRRNFRLLWAGIGIGTLGLVLLPVALTSRDPEMAEIRWLLGAVFLFMAALFLPWCGWRMRQLARGAQVRILVHAEGMAKFDGVGLLTCRWDEIETVEVKTVSYLVYFVPVGSRSVISVNWAHEKQIRIDEAREPLADLAVLFQRISEESARHLVSRFLAATEAGETLTFGEFKLSKSGLHWGSHFFPWDDSKNLDFKEGLRIRHPEALLHPWWRLEELQFPIPNRLVLSCLAEHYMSENSMKAGVRRSDPKRDS
;
A
#
# COMPACT_ATOMS: atom_id res chain seq x y z
N MET A 1 -7.30 -9.87 18.76
CA MET A 1 -6.28 -8.79 18.71
C MET A 1 -4.98 -9.39 18.21
N THR A 2 -4.50 -8.98 17.04
CA THR A 2 -3.25 -9.50 16.47
C THR A 2 -2.05 -9.04 17.33
N ARG A 3 -0.92 -9.75 17.25
CA ARG A 3 0.30 -9.35 17.98
C ARG A 3 0.74 -7.92 17.66
N GLY A 4 0.54 -7.48 16.41
CA GLY A 4 0.83 -6.12 15.97
C GLY A 4 -0.07 -5.06 16.62
N GLU A 5 -1.36 -5.34 16.77
CA GLU A 5 -2.29 -4.45 17.46
C GLU A 5 -1.92 -4.26 18.93
N LYS A 6 -1.54 -5.34 19.64
CA LYS A 6 -1.14 -5.26 21.05
C LYS A 6 0.07 -4.34 21.25
N ILE A 7 1.06 -4.45 20.37
CA ILE A 7 2.28 -3.62 20.41
C ILE A 7 1.94 -2.16 20.10
N TYR A 8 1.10 -1.91 19.10
CA TYR A 8 0.67 -0.56 18.75
C TYR A 8 -0.12 0.11 19.89
N THR A 9 -1.09 -0.60 20.48
CA THR A 9 -1.86 -0.06 21.61
C THR A 9 -0.97 0.21 22.82
N ALA A 10 -0.06 -0.71 23.17
CA ALA A 10 0.89 -0.49 24.27
C ALA A 10 1.76 0.76 24.04
N PHE A 11 2.26 0.94 22.80
CA PHE A 11 3.06 2.10 22.43
C PHE A 11 2.27 3.41 22.54
N VAL A 12 1.07 3.48 21.96
CA VAL A 12 0.24 4.69 22.00
C VAL A 12 -0.18 5.03 23.44
N THR A 13 -0.52 4.03 24.26
CA THR A 13 -0.87 4.25 25.67
C THR A 13 0.33 4.75 26.48
N ALA A 14 1.52 4.18 26.29
CA ALA A 14 2.74 4.64 26.95
C ALA A 14 3.09 6.09 26.53
N PHE A 15 2.93 6.41 25.25
CA PHE A 15 3.17 7.76 24.73
C PHE A 15 2.17 8.79 25.27
N ALA A 16 0.88 8.45 25.29
CA ALA A 16 -0.17 9.29 25.87
C ALA A 16 0.10 9.54 27.36
N LEU A 17 0.49 8.50 28.11
CA LEU A 17 0.84 8.61 29.53
C LEU A 17 2.03 9.55 29.74
N MET A 18 3.11 9.42 28.95
CA MET A 18 4.25 10.32 29.03
C MET A 18 3.86 11.77 28.74
N LEU A 19 3.01 12.01 27.75
CA LEU A 19 2.56 13.36 27.40
C LEU A 19 1.67 13.97 28.50
N THR A 20 0.79 13.18 29.13
CA THR A 20 -0.02 13.63 30.26
C THR A 20 0.84 13.92 31.49
N ILE A 21 1.86 13.11 31.77
CA ILE A 21 2.82 13.40 32.84
C ILE A 21 3.55 14.71 32.54
N ALA A 22 4.00 14.93 31.29
CA ALA A 22 4.64 16.17 30.89
C ALA A 22 3.72 17.39 31.10
N VAL A 23 2.45 17.32 30.67
CA VAL A 23 1.46 18.40 30.90
C VAL A 23 1.22 18.63 32.39
N GLY A 24 1.11 17.56 33.19
CA GLY A 24 0.96 17.66 34.64
C GLY A 24 2.14 18.36 35.31
N VAL A 25 3.38 18.01 34.91
CA VAL A 25 4.60 18.69 35.37
C VAL A 25 4.58 20.16 34.98
N PHE A 26 4.19 20.50 33.75
CA PHE A 26 4.06 21.90 33.32
C PHE A 26 3.03 22.69 34.13
N LEU A 27 1.89 22.08 34.49
CA LEU A 27 0.88 22.73 35.33
C LEU A 27 1.36 22.92 36.78
N ILE A 28 2.14 21.99 37.32
CA ILE A 28 2.75 22.13 38.65
C ILE A 28 3.77 23.28 38.63
N LEU A 29 4.64 23.32 37.61
CA LEU A 29 5.61 24.40 37.44
C LEU A 29 4.92 25.77 37.25
N LEU A 30 3.80 25.81 36.51
CA LEU A 30 2.98 27.01 36.33
C LEU A 30 2.47 27.58 37.66
N VAL A 31 2.01 26.71 38.57
CA VAL A 31 1.49 27.11 39.88
C VAL A 31 2.61 27.53 40.83
N SER A 32 3.78 26.91 40.71
CA SER A 32 4.95 27.22 41.53
C SER A 32 5.73 28.46 41.07
N SER A 33 5.54 28.93 39.84
CA SER A 33 6.23 30.12 39.33
C SER A 33 5.64 31.43 39.91
N SER A 34 6.52 32.30 40.41
CA SER A 34 6.18 33.63 40.93
C SER A 34 6.21 34.73 39.88
N GLU A 35 6.87 34.52 38.74
CA GLU A 35 7.06 35.54 37.71
C GLU A 35 6.00 35.46 36.61
N ALA A 36 5.47 36.62 36.22
CA ALA A 36 4.37 36.71 35.24
C ALA A 36 4.77 36.19 33.84
N THR A 37 6.05 36.31 33.48
CA THR A 37 6.59 35.92 32.17
C THR A 37 6.72 34.40 32.01
N GLU A 38 7.18 33.73 33.08
CA GLU A 38 7.24 32.26 33.18
C GLU A 38 5.83 31.65 33.12
N ARG A 39 4.87 32.28 33.82
CA ARG A 39 3.46 31.86 33.76
C ARG A 39 2.89 31.89 32.35
N ILE A 40 3.20 32.92 31.55
CA ILE A 40 2.74 33.00 30.16
C ILE A 40 3.34 31.86 29.33
N THR A 41 4.64 31.57 29.52
CA THR A 41 5.33 30.50 28.78
C THR A 41 4.78 29.12 29.12
N PHE A 42 4.52 28.83 30.40
CA PHE A 42 3.89 27.59 30.81
C PHE A 42 2.42 27.49 30.38
N VAL A 43 1.67 28.59 30.36
CA VAL A 43 0.31 28.62 29.82
C VAL A 43 0.31 28.30 28.32
N VAL A 44 1.25 28.86 27.55
CA VAL A 44 1.37 28.60 26.11
C VAL A 44 1.78 27.14 25.85
N LEU A 45 2.73 26.59 26.62
CA LEU A 45 3.14 25.20 26.50
C LEU A 45 2.04 24.22 26.92
N ALA A 46 1.38 24.48 28.05
CA ALA A 46 0.22 23.70 28.46
C ALA A 46 -0.88 23.79 27.40
N ALA A 47 -1.17 24.96 26.85
CA ALA A 47 -2.16 25.14 25.78
C ALA A 47 -1.77 24.43 24.47
N ALA A 48 -0.47 24.29 24.17
CA ALA A 48 0.01 23.58 22.99
C ALA A 48 -0.01 22.05 23.16
N PHE A 49 0.38 21.54 24.34
CA PHE A 49 0.49 20.09 24.60
C PHE A 49 -0.81 19.45 25.08
N THR A 50 -1.69 20.19 25.78
CA THR A 50 -2.99 19.70 26.23
C THR A 50 -3.88 19.17 25.10
N PRO A 51 -4.04 19.85 23.94
CA PRO A 51 -4.86 19.31 22.84
C PRO A 51 -4.24 18.06 22.21
N ILE A 52 -2.91 17.93 22.21
CA ILE A 52 -2.20 16.73 21.71
C ILE A 52 -2.42 15.55 22.66
N ALA A 53 -2.28 15.79 23.98
CA ALA A 53 -2.52 14.78 25.01
C ALA A 53 -3.99 14.36 25.05
N ALA A 54 -4.91 15.32 24.97
CA ALA A 54 -6.34 15.06 24.87
C ALA A 54 -6.64 14.24 23.61
N ALA A 55 -6.15 14.60 22.43
CA ALA A 55 -6.38 13.85 21.19
C ALA A 55 -5.84 12.41 21.27
N LEU A 56 -4.67 12.20 21.87
CA LEU A 56 -4.10 10.86 22.09
C LEU A 56 -4.95 10.05 23.08
N PHE A 57 -5.37 10.65 24.20
CA PHE A 57 -6.24 10.00 25.17
C PHE A 57 -7.61 9.67 24.59
N THR A 58 -8.22 10.58 23.83
CA THR A 58 -9.48 10.33 23.12
C THR A 58 -9.30 9.21 22.10
N THR A 59 -8.18 9.15 21.40
CA THR A 59 -7.88 8.05 20.45
C THR A 59 -7.76 6.70 21.17
N VAL A 60 -7.08 6.65 22.32
CA VAL A 60 -6.94 5.44 23.15
C VAL A 60 -8.28 5.04 23.76
N ALA A 61 -9.02 5.99 24.34
CA ALA A 61 -10.31 5.79 24.97
C ALA A 61 -11.37 5.33 23.96
N VAL A 62 -11.43 5.93 22.77
CA VAL A 62 -12.34 5.50 21.71
C VAL A 62 -11.91 4.13 21.16
N ASN A 63 -10.62 3.82 21.04
CA ASN A 63 -10.19 2.47 20.65
C ASN A 63 -10.51 1.40 21.70
N LEU A 64 -10.47 1.75 22.99
CA LEU A 64 -10.92 0.89 24.08
C LEU A 64 -12.46 0.76 24.10
N ALA A 65 -13.20 1.85 23.86
CA ALA A 65 -14.66 1.91 23.82
C ALA A 65 -15.27 1.29 22.55
N LYS A 66 -14.53 1.27 21.44
CA LYS A 66 -14.89 0.56 20.19
C LYS A 66 -15.03 -0.95 20.42
N ARG A 67 -14.46 -1.50 21.51
CA ARG A 67 -14.74 -2.87 21.99
C ARG A 67 -16.12 -3.05 22.61
N ARG A 68 -16.80 -1.96 23.00
CA ARG A 68 -18.12 -1.99 23.67
C ARG A 68 -19.29 -1.47 22.82
N LEU A 69 -19.05 -0.61 21.82
CA LEU A 69 -20.14 0.16 21.17
C LEU A 69 -20.29 0.02 19.65
N GLY A 70 -19.60 -0.91 18.99
CA GLY A 70 -19.68 -1.02 17.54
C GLY A 70 -18.97 0.14 16.82
N ALA A 71 -18.74 -0.03 15.52
CA ALA A 71 -17.69 0.65 14.79
C ALA A 71 -17.89 2.16 14.59
N ILE A 72 -17.26 3.00 15.42
CA ILE A 72 -16.96 4.39 15.03
C ILE A 72 -15.86 4.36 13.95
N PRO A 73 -16.02 5.05 12.80
CA PRO A 73 -15.04 5.06 11.73
C PRO A 73 -13.71 5.64 12.19
N THR A 74 -12.63 4.89 11.97
CA THR A 74 -11.23 5.24 12.27
C THR A 74 -10.82 6.60 11.64
N THR A 75 -11.57 7.04 10.63
CA THR A 75 -11.46 8.32 9.94
C THR A 75 -11.60 9.52 10.87
N ILE A 76 -12.55 9.49 11.81
CA ILE A 76 -12.81 10.64 12.71
C ILE A 76 -11.66 10.83 13.70
N GLN A 77 -11.08 9.73 14.20
CA GLN A 77 -9.93 9.76 15.10
C GLN A 77 -8.68 10.33 14.42
N ILE A 78 -8.45 9.98 13.15
CA ILE A 78 -7.32 10.47 12.37
C ILE A 78 -7.49 11.95 12.02
N VAL A 79 -8.72 12.40 11.71
CA VAL A 79 -9.03 13.80 11.42
C VAL A 79 -8.73 14.70 12.62
N ILE A 80 -9.10 14.29 13.84
CA ILE A 80 -8.85 15.07 15.06
C ILE A 80 -7.34 15.15 15.38
N LEU A 81 -6.59 14.05 15.20
CA LEU A 81 -5.14 14.00 15.43
C LEU A 81 -4.35 14.81 14.39
N ILE A 82 -4.76 14.78 13.12
CA ILE A 82 -4.11 15.52 12.03
C ILE A 82 -4.40 17.03 12.15
N LEU A 83 -5.64 17.42 12.47
CA LEU A 83 -6.00 18.83 12.67
C LEU A 83 -5.22 19.48 13.81
N THR A 84 -4.96 18.75 14.91
CA THR A 84 -4.28 19.30 16.10
C THR A 84 -2.76 19.23 16.02
N VAL A 85 -2.17 18.23 15.36
CA VAL A 85 -0.70 18.03 15.36
C VAL A 85 -0.03 18.48 14.06
N TYR A 86 -0.73 18.43 12.92
CA TYR A 86 -0.13 18.57 11.60
C TYR A 86 -0.72 19.67 10.70
N GLY A 87 -1.82 20.32 11.11
CA GLY A 87 -2.52 21.32 10.29
C GLY A 87 -1.66 22.51 9.85
N ILE A 88 -0.72 22.94 10.70
CA ILE A 88 0.11 24.13 10.43
C ILE A 88 1.34 23.78 9.55
N PRO A 89 2.12 22.71 9.81
CA PRO A 89 3.25 22.34 8.95
C PRO A 89 2.86 21.81 7.55
N ILE A 90 1.71 21.15 7.41
CA ILE A 90 1.24 20.59 6.13
C ILE A 90 0.76 21.69 5.18
N ALA A 91 0.13 22.76 5.68
CA ALA A 91 -0.27 23.91 4.85
C ALA A 91 0.93 24.57 4.15
N VAL A 92 2.07 24.69 4.86
CA VAL A 92 3.31 25.29 4.32
C VAL A 92 4.00 24.34 3.32
N THR A 93 4.01 23.04 3.62
CA THR A 93 4.70 22.04 2.78
C THR A 93 3.90 21.66 1.52
N GLY A 94 2.55 21.69 1.61
CA GLY A 94 1.64 21.42 0.50
C GLY A 94 1.76 22.42 -0.65
N VAL A 95 1.97 23.71 -0.33
CA VAL A 95 2.20 24.77 -1.34
C VAL A 95 3.50 24.56 -2.11
N LEU A 96 4.55 24.04 -1.46
CA LEU A 96 5.85 23.78 -2.10
C LEU A 96 5.83 22.53 -2.98
N LEU A 97 5.08 21.50 -2.61
CA LEU A 97 4.95 20.26 -3.40
C LEU A 97 4.05 20.46 -4.64
N LEU A 98 2.99 21.26 -4.54
CA LEU A 98 2.15 21.62 -5.68
C LEU A 98 2.92 22.42 -6.76
N ARG A 99 3.89 23.25 -6.36
CA ARG A 99 4.80 23.94 -7.30
C ARG A 99 5.77 22.99 -8.01
N ARG A 100 6.13 21.87 -7.40
CA ARG A 100 7.08 20.90 -7.97
C ARG A 100 6.40 19.93 -8.94
N ARG A 101 5.15 19.55 -8.67
CA ARG A 101 4.36 18.65 -9.53
C ARG A 101 4.03 19.26 -10.90
N ARG A 102 3.81 20.57 -10.97
CA ARG A 102 3.63 21.30 -12.26
C ARG A 102 4.83 21.20 -13.21
N ARG A 103 6.02 20.77 -12.75
CA ARG A 103 7.20 20.54 -13.60
C ARG A 103 7.40 19.09 -14.04
N SER A 104 6.66 18.14 -13.47
CA SER A 104 6.86 16.70 -13.74
C SER A 104 5.80 16.09 -14.66
N GLU A 105 4.69 16.79 -14.91
CA GLU A 105 3.62 16.33 -15.82
C GLU A 105 3.90 16.62 -17.32
N GLU A 106 5.08 17.18 -17.65
CA GLU A 106 5.51 17.41 -19.05
C GLU A 106 6.54 16.38 -19.57
N ILE A 107 6.65 15.19 -18.96
CA ILE A 107 7.50 14.12 -19.52
C ILE A 107 6.62 13.23 -20.41
N PRO A 108 6.65 13.37 -21.74
CA PRO A 108 5.96 12.45 -22.62
C PRO A 108 6.56 11.05 -22.45
N LEU A 109 5.69 10.05 -22.32
CA LEU A 109 6.02 8.62 -22.38
C LEU A 109 6.60 8.31 -23.76
N ARG A 110 7.88 8.61 -23.93
CA ARG A 110 8.65 8.31 -25.14
C ARG A 110 8.99 6.83 -25.09
N GLY A 111 8.56 6.09 -26.12
CA GLY A 111 8.71 4.64 -26.25
C GLY A 111 10.08 4.16 -25.79
N ARG A 112 10.08 3.28 -24.78
CA ARG A 112 11.26 2.57 -24.33
C ARG A 112 11.71 1.70 -25.50
N PRO A 113 12.94 1.87 -26.03
CA PRO A 113 13.42 1.02 -27.10
C PRO A 113 13.39 -0.43 -26.62
N GLU A 114 12.90 -1.30 -27.48
CA GLU A 114 12.90 -2.75 -27.35
C GLU A 114 14.36 -3.20 -27.22
N VAL A 115 14.85 -3.29 -25.97
CA VAL A 115 16.20 -3.76 -25.69
C VAL A 115 16.19 -5.25 -25.98
N ALA A 116 16.84 -5.64 -27.08
CA ALA A 116 17.08 -7.03 -27.43
C ALA A 116 17.65 -7.77 -26.21
N ALA A 117 16.94 -8.82 -25.79
CA ALA A 117 17.26 -9.63 -24.63
C ALA A 117 18.57 -10.41 -24.84
N GLU A 118 19.72 -9.79 -24.56
CA GLU A 118 20.95 -10.54 -24.28
C GLU A 118 20.75 -11.32 -22.98
N ALA A 119 20.85 -12.65 -23.06
CA ALA A 119 20.60 -13.58 -21.97
C ALA A 119 21.52 -13.28 -20.76
N PRO A 120 21.00 -12.71 -19.65
CA PRO A 120 21.81 -12.31 -18.51
C PRO A 120 21.84 -13.48 -17.50
N THR A 121 22.35 -14.65 -17.91
CA THR A 121 22.25 -15.87 -17.08
C THR A 121 23.48 -16.14 -16.22
N ALA A 122 24.67 -15.68 -16.58
CA ALA A 122 25.89 -16.08 -15.87
C ALA A 122 26.24 -15.24 -14.63
N GLY A 123 25.93 -13.94 -14.62
CA GLY A 123 26.37 -13.02 -13.55
C GLY A 123 25.40 -12.86 -12.37
N LEU A 124 24.14 -13.24 -12.53
CA LEU A 124 23.11 -13.02 -11.49
C LEU A 124 23.04 -14.14 -10.45
N ALA A 125 23.50 -15.35 -10.78
CA ALA A 125 23.49 -16.49 -9.87
C ALA A 125 24.48 -16.34 -8.70
N SER A 126 25.58 -15.59 -8.87
CA SER A 126 26.64 -15.46 -7.86
C SER A 126 26.25 -14.66 -6.60
N HIS A 127 25.08 -14.03 -6.60
CA HIS A 127 24.58 -13.24 -5.46
C HIS A 127 23.38 -13.86 -4.75
N MET A 128 22.96 -15.06 -5.15
CA MET A 128 21.96 -15.79 -4.39
C MET A 128 22.61 -16.38 -3.13
N PRO A 129 22.00 -16.18 -1.94
CA PRO A 129 22.47 -16.85 -0.74
C PRO A 129 22.43 -18.37 -0.96
N SER A 130 23.33 -19.10 -0.33
CA SER A 130 23.42 -20.56 -0.43
C SER A 130 22.07 -21.18 -0.08
N LEU A 131 21.32 -21.62 -1.10
CA LEU A 131 20.07 -22.33 -0.95
C LEU A 131 20.35 -23.68 -0.30
N SER A 132 19.46 -24.13 0.58
CA SER A 132 19.53 -25.53 1.03
C SER A 132 19.30 -26.47 -0.16
N SER A 133 19.78 -27.71 -0.08
CA SER A 133 19.57 -28.71 -1.14
C SER A 133 18.09 -28.88 -1.49
N LEU A 134 17.22 -28.87 -0.48
CA LEU A 134 15.76 -28.93 -0.64
C LEU A 134 15.21 -27.70 -1.40
N GLN A 135 15.67 -26.49 -1.05
CA GLN A 135 15.26 -25.27 -1.75
C GLN A 135 15.72 -25.24 -3.21
N SER A 136 16.93 -25.74 -3.48
CA SER A 136 17.41 -25.88 -4.85
C SER A 136 16.59 -26.89 -5.65
N GLU A 137 16.19 -28.00 -5.03
CA GLU A 137 15.31 -28.99 -5.67
C GLU A 137 13.93 -28.40 -5.97
N GLU A 138 13.32 -27.68 -5.02
CA GLU A 138 12.05 -26.98 -5.24
C GLU A 138 12.14 -25.94 -6.37
N LEU A 139 13.23 -25.17 -6.42
CA LEU A 139 13.44 -24.19 -7.48
C LEU A 139 13.62 -24.85 -8.85
N ASN A 140 14.33 -25.99 -8.91
CA ASN A 140 14.51 -26.76 -10.14
C ASN A 140 13.18 -27.33 -10.68
N ARG A 141 12.21 -27.64 -9.80
CA ARG A 141 10.87 -28.10 -10.21
C ARG A 141 10.06 -27.02 -10.93
N LEU A 142 10.39 -25.74 -10.76
CA LEU A 142 9.72 -24.64 -11.47
C LEU A 142 10.21 -24.46 -12.92
N GLY A 143 11.21 -25.23 -13.35
CA GLY A 143 11.79 -25.14 -14.69
C GLY A 143 12.81 -24.01 -14.84
N PRO A 144 13.20 -23.66 -16.09
CA PRO A 144 14.24 -22.66 -16.33
C PRO A 144 13.80 -21.27 -15.85
N LEU A 145 14.75 -20.55 -15.23
CA LEU A 145 14.58 -19.17 -14.82
C LEU A 145 14.45 -18.27 -16.05
N ARG A 146 13.41 -17.44 -16.10
CA ARG A 146 13.17 -16.47 -17.19
C ARG A 146 13.59 -15.07 -16.79
N GLU A 147 13.13 -14.60 -15.63
CA GLU A 147 13.28 -13.21 -15.20
C GLU A 147 13.56 -13.12 -13.70
N ILE A 148 14.33 -12.10 -13.31
CA ILE A 148 14.62 -11.77 -11.91
C ILE A 148 14.16 -10.35 -11.64
N TYR A 149 13.29 -10.18 -10.65
CA TYR A 149 12.86 -8.90 -10.14
C TYR A 149 13.59 -8.61 -8.84
N ALA A 150 14.48 -7.61 -8.90
CA ALA A 150 15.29 -7.16 -7.78
C ALA A 150 14.75 -5.83 -7.21
N PRO A 151 15.15 -5.47 -5.99
CA PRO A 151 14.80 -4.20 -5.39
C PRO A 151 15.31 -3.02 -6.21
N ASP A 152 14.45 -2.02 -6.36
CA ASP A 152 14.73 -0.77 -7.04
C ASP A 152 15.81 0.01 -6.28
N GLN A 153 17.03 -0.02 -6.84
CA GLN A 153 18.21 0.64 -6.28
C GLN A 153 18.00 2.15 -6.06
N PRO A 154 17.43 2.92 -7.01
CA PRO A 154 17.01 4.30 -6.80
C PRO A 154 16.14 4.51 -5.54
N THR A 155 15.07 3.73 -5.38
CA THR A 155 14.19 3.84 -4.21
C THR A 155 14.89 3.46 -2.91
N LEU A 156 15.71 2.41 -2.92
CA LEU A 156 16.55 2.05 -1.78
C LEU A 156 17.51 3.17 -1.40
N ARG A 157 18.22 3.78 -2.37
CA ARG A 157 19.11 4.92 -2.13
C ARG A 157 18.37 6.13 -1.57
N ARG A 158 17.17 6.45 -2.10
CA ARG A 158 16.33 7.54 -1.58
C ARG A 158 15.92 7.27 -0.13
N ASN A 159 15.46 6.07 0.17
CA ASN A 159 15.08 5.68 1.53
C ASN A 159 16.27 5.71 2.50
N PHE A 160 17.45 5.31 2.03
CA PHE A 160 18.68 5.36 2.81
C PHE A 160 19.09 6.81 3.14
N ARG A 161 18.97 7.75 2.19
CA ARG A 161 19.21 9.19 2.46
C ARG A 161 18.24 9.75 3.51
N LEU A 162 16.96 9.40 3.41
CA LEU A 162 15.95 9.82 4.40
C LEU A 162 16.24 9.22 5.79
N LEU A 163 16.71 7.98 5.85
CA LEU A 163 17.16 7.35 7.09
C LEU A 163 18.33 8.12 7.71
N TRP A 164 19.35 8.47 6.93
CA TRP A 164 20.49 9.26 7.42
C TRP A 164 20.09 10.65 7.89
N ALA A 165 19.14 11.31 7.21
CA ALA A 165 18.60 12.58 7.68
C ALA A 165 17.91 12.44 9.04
N GLY A 166 17.11 11.38 9.24
CA GLY A 166 16.49 11.08 10.53
C GLY A 166 17.49 10.78 11.64
N ILE A 167 18.56 10.02 11.34
CA ILE A 167 19.66 9.76 12.27
C ILE A 167 20.37 11.08 12.63
N GLY A 168 20.66 11.93 11.64
CA GLY A 168 21.26 13.25 11.85
C GLY A 168 20.44 14.13 12.79
N ILE A 169 19.12 14.17 12.60
CA ILE A 169 18.21 14.92 13.47
C ILE A 169 18.20 14.34 14.90
N GLY A 170 18.08 13.01 15.03
CA GLY A 170 18.05 12.35 16.34
C GLY A 170 19.37 12.50 17.11
N THR A 171 20.51 12.40 16.43
CA THR A 171 21.83 12.61 17.02
C THR A 171 22.09 14.07 17.36
N LEU A 172 21.65 15.02 16.53
CA LEU A 172 21.71 16.45 16.84
C LEU A 172 20.94 16.77 18.13
N GLY A 173 19.76 16.18 18.32
CA GLY A 173 19.02 16.28 19.59
C GLY A 173 19.84 15.78 20.78
N LEU A 174 20.47 14.60 20.68
CA LEU A 174 21.33 14.08 21.74
C LEU A 174 22.55 14.96 22.04
N VAL A 175 23.14 15.61 21.04
CA VAL A 175 24.31 16.50 21.20
C VAL A 175 23.92 17.84 21.81
N LEU A 176 22.74 18.39 21.47
CA LEU A 176 22.27 19.66 22.02
C LEU A 176 21.71 19.53 23.44
N LEU A 177 21.28 18.33 23.83
CA LEU A 177 20.81 18.05 25.20
C LEU A 177 21.83 18.44 26.29
N PRO A 178 23.09 17.98 26.29
CA PRO A 178 24.08 18.40 27.28
C PRO A 178 24.42 19.89 27.18
N VAL A 179 24.34 20.52 26.00
CA VAL A 179 24.54 21.98 25.86
C VAL A 179 23.43 22.74 26.61
N ALA A 180 22.17 22.30 26.47
CA ALA A 180 21.06 22.87 27.24
C ALA A 180 21.22 22.63 28.75
N LEU A 181 21.72 21.45 29.15
CA LEU A 181 21.91 21.09 30.56
C LEU A 181 23.12 21.76 31.20
N THR A 182 24.14 22.18 30.43
CA THR A 182 25.41 22.72 30.97
C THR A 182 25.47 24.24 31.09
N SER A 183 24.55 25.00 30.49
CA SER A 183 24.56 26.45 30.66
C SER A 183 24.32 26.81 32.14
N ARG A 184 25.03 27.81 32.67
CA ARG A 184 24.99 28.14 34.12
C ARG A 184 24.13 29.34 34.45
N ASP A 185 23.48 29.91 33.44
CA ASP A 185 22.72 31.13 33.59
C ASP A 185 21.42 30.85 34.36
N PRO A 186 21.24 31.42 35.58
CA PRO A 186 20.05 31.19 36.39
C PRO A 186 18.79 31.79 35.74
N GLU A 187 18.91 32.88 34.98
CA GLU A 187 17.77 33.53 34.30
C GLU A 187 17.20 32.67 33.15
N MET A 188 18.01 31.73 32.63
CA MET A 188 17.62 30.85 31.51
C MET A 188 17.22 29.44 31.96
N ALA A 189 17.05 29.19 33.27
CA ALA A 189 16.78 27.86 33.81
C ALA A 189 15.57 27.18 33.15
N GLU A 190 14.46 27.90 32.99
CA GLU A 190 13.23 27.34 32.40
C GLU A 190 13.38 27.02 30.91
N ILE A 191 13.98 27.94 30.15
CA ILE A 191 14.22 27.78 28.71
C ILE A 191 15.13 26.57 28.45
N ARG A 192 16.12 26.33 29.33
CA ARG A 192 17.00 25.16 29.23
C ARG A 192 16.26 23.84 29.40
N TRP A 193 15.37 23.75 30.40
CA TRP A 193 14.56 22.55 30.61
C TRP A 193 13.64 22.29 29.44
N LEU A 194 13.02 23.34 28.89
CA LEU A 194 12.19 23.24 27.70
C LEU A 194 13.00 22.75 26.49
N LEU A 195 14.15 23.37 26.21
CA LEU A 195 15.02 22.98 25.10
C LEU A 195 15.54 21.55 25.27
N GLY A 196 15.96 21.18 26.49
CA GLY A 196 16.37 19.83 26.83
C GLY A 196 15.26 18.81 26.58
N ALA A 197 14.03 19.11 27.00
CA ALA A 197 12.87 18.26 26.75
C ALA A 197 12.58 18.09 25.25
N VAL A 198 12.64 19.18 24.47
CA VAL A 198 12.46 19.15 23.01
C VAL A 198 13.53 18.29 22.34
N PHE A 199 14.80 18.47 22.70
CA PHE A 199 15.90 17.71 22.13
C PHE A 199 15.85 16.21 22.49
N LEU A 200 15.50 15.90 23.74
CA LEU A 200 15.28 14.53 24.19
C LEU A 200 14.10 13.89 23.44
N PHE A 201 13.00 14.63 23.26
CA PHE A 201 11.84 14.17 22.50
C PHE A 201 12.20 13.88 21.05
N MET A 202 12.94 14.77 20.39
CA MET A 202 13.43 14.57 19.03
C MET A 202 14.29 13.30 18.92
N ALA A 203 15.23 13.10 19.84
CA ALA A 203 16.04 11.88 19.89
C ALA A 203 15.18 10.61 20.10
N ALA A 204 14.26 10.65 21.06
CA ALA A 204 13.38 9.54 21.42
C ALA A 204 12.38 9.19 20.31
N LEU A 205 11.99 10.15 19.47
CA LEU A 205 11.10 9.91 18.35
C LEU A 205 11.86 9.38 17.12
N PHE A 206 12.95 10.06 16.73
CA PHE A 206 13.62 9.78 15.46
C PHE A 206 14.51 8.54 15.50
N LEU A 207 15.22 8.26 16.60
CA LEU A 207 16.15 7.11 16.66
C LEU A 207 15.43 5.75 16.61
N PRO A 208 14.34 5.50 17.38
CA PRO A 208 13.58 4.27 17.26
C PRO A 208 12.92 4.12 15.88
N TRP A 209 12.43 5.22 15.32
CA TRP A 209 11.89 5.23 13.95
C TRP A 209 12.96 4.84 12.92
N CYS A 210 14.17 5.37 13.04
CA CYS A 210 15.31 5.01 12.19
C CYS A 210 15.69 3.54 12.34
N GLY A 211 15.77 3.02 13.57
CA GLY A 211 16.05 1.60 13.83
C GLY A 211 15.00 0.68 13.20
N TRP A 212 13.71 1.01 13.37
CA TRP A 212 12.62 0.28 12.72
C TRP A 212 12.69 0.36 11.19
N ARG A 213 12.93 1.55 10.63
CA ARG A 213 13.03 1.77 9.19
C ARG A 213 14.23 1.05 8.58
N MET A 214 15.37 1.04 9.26
CA MET A 214 16.56 0.30 8.85
C MET A 214 16.28 -1.20 8.78
N ARG A 215 15.57 -1.76 9.77
CA ARG A 215 15.13 -3.17 9.75
C ARG A 215 14.20 -3.48 8.58
N GLN A 216 13.27 -2.57 8.24
CA GLN A 216 12.39 -2.71 7.08
C GLN A 216 13.19 -2.69 5.77
N LEU A 217 14.13 -1.75 5.63
CA LEU A 217 14.97 -1.64 4.43
C LEU A 217 15.90 -2.84 4.27
N ALA A 218 16.49 -3.34 5.35
CA ALA A 218 17.34 -4.53 5.32
C ALA A 218 16.57 -5.76 4.82
N ARG A 219 15.32 -5.94 5.28
CA ARG A 219 14.43 -7.02 4.79
C ARG A 219 14.05 -6.80 3.33
N GLY A 220 13.56 -5.61 2.97
CA GLY A 220 13.16 -5.28 1.60
C GLY A 220 14.30 -5.39 0.58
N ALA A 221 15.54 -5.11 1.00
CA ALA A 221 16.73 -5.21 0.15
C ALA A 221 17.13 -6.66 -0.17
N GLN A 222 16.66 -7.64 0.62
CA GLN A 222 16.88 -9.06 0.37
C GLN A 222 15.77 -9.69 -0.46
N VAL A 223 14.63 -9.00 -0.63
CA VAL A 223 13.51 -9.56 -1.41
C VAL A 223 13.90 -9.70 -2.87
N ARG A 224 13.73 -10.88 -3.44
CA ARG A 224 13.86 -11.16 -4.87
C ARG A 224 12.67 -11.99 -5.30
N ILE A 225 12.18 -11.73 -6.51
CA ILE A 225 11.15 -12.56 -7.14
C ILE A 225 11.74 -13.14 -8.41
N LEU A 226 11.74 -14.46 -8.48
CA LEU A 226 12.25 -15.26 -9.57
C LEU A 226 11.06 -15.80 -10.34
N VAL A 227 10.97 -15.45 -11.62
CA VAL A 227 9.91 -15.95 -12.50
C VAL A 227 10.52 -17.03 -13.37
N HIS A 228 10.00 -18.25 -13.22
CA HIS A 228 10.40 -19.44 -13.96
C HIS A 228 9.34 -19.80 -15.01
N ALA A 229 9.63 -20.80 -15.84
CA ALA A 229 8.71 -21.27 -16.86
C ALA A 229 7.40 -21.83 -16.27
N GLU A 230 7.48 -22.64 -15.22
CA GLU A 230 6.34 -23.37 -14.64
C GLU A 230 5.85 -22.78 -13.30
N GLY A 231 6.49 -21.72 -12.80
CA GLY A 231 6.07 -21.04 -11.60
C GLY A 231 6.91 -19.82 -11.24
N MET A 232 6.76 -19.35 -10.01
CA MET A 232 7.58 -18.29 -9.43
C MET A 232 8.07 -18.67 -8.04
N ALA A 233 9.15 -18.02 -7.64
CA ALA A 233 9.67 -18.10 -6.30
C ALA A 233 9.91 -16.70 -5.71
N LYS A 234 9.53 -16.52 -4.46
CA LYS A 234 9.86 -15.33 -3.66
C LYS A 234 10.92 -15.71 -2.63
N PHE A 235 12.03 -14.99 -2.67
CA PHE A 235 13.05 -15.04 -1.65
C PHE A 235 12.94 -13.79 -0.77
N ASP A 236 12.83 -13.93 0.55
CA ASP A 236 12.65 -12.78 1.47
C ASP A 236 13.82 -12.59 2.46
N GLY A 237 14.92 -13.31 2.24
CA GLY A 237 16.08 -13.33 3.14
C GLY A 237 15.97 -14.32 4.30
N VAL A 238 14.76 -14.79 4.61
CA VAL A 238 14.50 -15.78 5.67
C VAL A 238 14.18 -17.14 5.06
N GLY A 239 13.44 -17.17 3.96
CA GLY A 239 13.05 -18.38 3.28
C GLY A 239 12.80 -18.21 1.79
N LEU A 240 12.52 -19.34 1.17
CA LEU A 240 12.09 -19.46 -0.22
C LEU A 240 10.62 -19.89 -0.20
N LEU A 241 9.77 -19.14 -0.88
CA LEU A 241 8.38 -19.51 -1.13
C LEU A 241 8.21 -19.75 -2.62
N THR A 242 7.87 -20.97 -3.00
CA THR A 242 7.64 -21.39 -4.39
C THR A 242 6.15 -21.56 -4.65
N CYS A 243 5.73 -21.27 -5.88
CA CYS A 243 4.35 -21.39 -6.34
C CYS A 243 4.36 -21.74 -7.82
N ARG A 244 3.67 -22.81 -8.22
CA ARG A 244 3.51 -23.18 -9.62
C ARG A 244 2.32 -22.44 -10.25
N TRP A 245 2.38 -22.16 -11.55
CA TRP A 245 1.33 -21.40 -12.23
C TRP A 245 -0.03 -22.12 -12.24
N ASP A 246 -0.02 -23.45 -12.28
CA ASP A 246 -1.23 -24.31 -12.24
C ASP A 246 -1.86 -24.42 -10.84
N GLU A 247 -1.09 -24.14 -9.79
CA GLU A 247 -1.56 -24.14 -8.40
C GLU A 247 -2.21 -22.82 -7.98
N ILE A 248 -2.00 -21.75 -8.74
CA ILE A 248 -2.53 -20.42 -8.41
C ILE A 248 -4.06 -20.45 -8.49
N GLU A 249 -4.71 -20.03 -7.42
CA GLU A 249 -6.16 -19.91 -7.35
C GLU A 249 -6.61 -18.48 -7.61
N THR A 250 -5.93 -17.52 -6.98
CA THR A 250 -6.30 -16.10 -7.06
C THR A 250 -5.07 -15.19 -7.11
N VAL A 251 -5.09 -14.26 -8.06
CA VAL A 251 -4.17 -13.13 -8.18
C VAL A 251 -4.96 -11.85 -7.97
N GLU A 252 -4.62 -11.08 -6.95
CA GLU A 252 -5.34 -9.86 -6.58
C GLU A 252 -4.36 -8.69 -6.48
N VAL A 253 -4.74 -7.53 -7.03
CA VAL A 253 -4.04 -6.27 -6.81
C VAL A 253 -4.94 -5.31 -6.08
N LYS A 254 -4.44 -4.86 -4.93
CA LYS A 254 -5.07 -3.81 -4.13
C LYS A 254 -4.23 -2.56 -4.20
N THR A 255 -4.74 -1.55 -4.90
CA THR A 255 -4.15 -0.21 -4.88
C THR A 255 -4.69 0.54 -3.67
N VAL A 256 -3.81 0.84 -2.72
CA VAL A 256 -4.14 1.64 -1.54
C VAL A 256 -3.76 3.09 -1.82
N SER A 257 -4.76 3.93 -2.07
CA SER A 257 -4.58 5.37 -2.24
C SER A 257 -4.54 6.07 -0.89
N TYR A 258 -3.57 6.96 -0.72
CA TYR A 258 -3.42 7.81 0.45
C TYR A 258 -4.00 9.19 0.14
N LEU A 259 -4.98 9.61 0.94
CA LEU A 259 -5.62 10.92 0.87
C LEU A 259 -5.18 11.74 2.08
N VAL A 260 -4.72 12.97 1.84
CA VAL A 260 -4.49 13.97 2.88
C VAL A 260 -5.35 15.17 2.53
N TYR A 261 -6.31 15.53 3.39
CA TYR A 261 -7.34 16.54 3.11
C TYR A 261 -8.10 16.29 1.80
N PHE A 262 -8.52 15.03 1.55
CA PHE A 262 -9.17 14.61 0.31
C PHE A 262 -8.33 14.76 -0.96
N VAL A 263 -7.06 15.18 -0.85
CA VAL A 263 -6.13 15.25 -1.97
C VAL A 263 -5.31 13.95 -2.02
N PRO A 264 -5.27 13.25 -3.16
CA PRO A 264 -4.42 12.07 -3.33
C PRO A 264 -2.96 12.47 -3.27
N VAL A 265 -2.25 12.02 -2.22
CA VAL A 265 -0.81 12.28 -2.02
C VAL A 265 0.07 11.15 -2.54
N GLY A 266 -0.52 9.99 -2.80
CA GLY A 266 0.16 8.85 -3.37
C GLY A 266 -0.73 7.62 -3.38
N SER A 267 -0.26 6.58 -4.05
CA SER A 267 -0.85 5.25 -4.01
C SER A 267 0.28 4.25 -3.75
N ARG A 268 -0.10 3.05 -3.30
CA ARG A 268 0.78 1.89 -3.31
C ARG A 268 0.02 0.69 -3.82
N SER A 269 0.70 -0.19 -4.53
CA SER A 269 0.12 -1.46 -4.95
C SER A 269 0.52 -2.59 -4.00
N VAL A 270 -0.46 -3.41 -3.64
CA VAL A 270 -0.25 -4.66 -2.92
C VAL A 270 -0.74 -5.79 -3.82
N ILE A 271 0.19 -6.64 -4.25
CA ILE A 271 -0.12 -7.84 -5.02
C ILE A 271 -0.24 -8.99 -4.03
N SER A 272 -1.33 -9.74 -4.11
CA SER A 272 -1.55 -10.96 -3.34
C SER A 272 -1.76 -12.11 -4.31
N VAL A 273 -0.92 -13.13 -4.24
CA VAL A 273 -1.09 -14.37 -4.98
C VAL A 273 -1.39 -15.47 -3.98
N ASN A 274 -2.56 -16.08 -4.09
CA ASN A 274 -2.96 -17.21 -3.27
C ASN A 274 -2.94 -18.49 -4.11
N TRP A 275 -2.34 -19.54 -3.56
CA TRP A 275 -2.28 -20.87 -4.17
C TRP A 275 -2.40 -21.92 -3.07
N ALA A 276 -3.17 -22.97 -3.31
CA ALA A 276 -3.63 -23.89 -2.26
C ALA A 276 -4.34 -23.16 -1.09
N HIS A 277 -5.19 -23.87 -0.36
CA HIS A 277 -6.17 -23.26 0.56
C HIS A 277 -5.65 -22.28 1.64
N GLU A 278 -4.34 -22.15 1.89
CA GLU A 278 -3.80 -21.27 2.93
C GLU A 278 -2.47 -20.56 2.58
N LYS A 279 -1.87 -20.78 1.40
CA LYS A 279 -0.58 -20.14 1.08
C LYS A 279 -0.80 -18.84 0.30
N GLN A 280 -0.09 -17.80 0.72
CA GLN A 280 -0.18 -16.47 0.11
C GLN A 280 1.22 -15.82 -0.01
N ILE A 281 1.51 -15.32 -1.20
CA ILE A 281 2.66 -14.46 -1.51
C ILE A 281 2.08 -13.07 -1.59
N ARG A 282 2.44 -12.26 -0.61
CA ARG A 282 2.07 -10.85 -0.56
C ARG A 282 3.29 -10.01 -0.91
N ILE A 283 3.15 -9.16 -1.92
CA ILE A 283 4.17 -8.22 -2.38
C ILE A 283 3.61 -6.82 -2.14
N ASP A 284 4.19 -6.09 -1.19
CA ASP A 284 3.75 -4.74 -0.81
C ASP A 284 4.82 -3.74 -1.23
N GLU A 285 4.53 -2.91 -2.23
CA GLU A 285 5.45 -1.91 -2.80
C GLU A 285 6.12 -1.03 -1.74
N ALA A 286 5.41 -0.70 -0.65
CA ALA A 286 5.93 0.15 0.40
C ALA A 286 6.98 -0.55 1.30
N ARG A 287 6.92 -1.88 1.38
CA ARG A 287 7.84 -2.72 2.17
C ARG A 287 8.95 -3.31 1.32
N GLU A 288 8.61 -3.64 0.07
CA GLU A 288 9.42 -4.39 -0.87
C GLU A 288 9.50 -3.55 -2.14
N PRO A 289 10.41 -2.55 -2.20
CA PRO A 289 10.52 -1.65 -3.34
C PRO A 289 11.15 -2.43 -4.49
N LEU A 290 10.35 -3.18 -5.24
CA LEU A 290 10.80 -3.94 -6.41
C LEU A 290 10.80 -3.05 -7.65
N ALA A 291 11.83 -3.21 -8.49
CA ALA A 291 11.84 -2.60 -9.80
C ALA A 291 10.78 -3.25 -10.69
N ASP A 292 10.16 -2.45 -11.56
CA ASP A 292 9.20 -2.91 -12.57
C ASP A 292 8.04 -3.76 -11.99
N LEU A 293 7.55 -3.42 -10.79
CA LEU A 293 6.46 -4.15 -10.11
C LEU A 293 5.20 -4.30 -10.97
N ALA A 294 4.89 -3.29 -11.80
CA ALA A 294 3.77 -3.35 -12.75
C ALA A 294 3.97 -4.43 -13.83
N VAL A 295 5.20 -4.57 -14.34
CA VAL A 295 5.56 -5.60 -15.33
C VAL A 295 5.50 -6.98 -14.68
N LEU A 296 6.02 -7.13 -13.45
CA LEU A 296 5.89 -8.37 -12.69
C LEU A 296 4.43 -8.76 -12.50
N PHE A 297 3.58 -7.82 -12.11
CA PHE A 297 2.15 -8.09 -11.92
C PHE A 297 1.48 -8.55 -13.22
N GLN A 298 1.74 -7.84 -14.31
CA GLN A 298 1.22 -8.20 -15.63
C GLN A 298 1.66 -9.62 -16.00
N ARG A 299 2.94 -9.95 -15.81
CA ARG A 299 3.50 -11.27 -16.09
C ARG A 299 2.85 -12.37 -15.26
N ILE A 300 2.71 -12.17 -13.94
CA ILE A 300 2.01 -13.12 -13.05
C ILE A 300 0.57 -13.32 -13.52
N SER A 301 -0.12 -12.24 -13.89
CA SER A 301 -1.50 -12.30 -14.35
C SER A 301 -1.64 -13.09 -15.65
N GLU A 302 -0.76 -12.84 -16.62
CA GLU A 302 -0.73 -13.53 -17.91
C GLU A 302 -0.46 -15.02 -17.76
N GLU A 303 0.61 -15.39 -17.02
CA GLU A 303 0.94 -16.80 -16.82
C GLU A 303 -0.15 -17.53 -16.03
N SER A 304 -0.69 -16.92 -14.96
CA SER A 304 -1.81 -17.52 -14.21
C SER A 304 -3.06 -17.67 -15.08
N ALA A 305 -3.37 -16.69 -15.94
CA ALA A 305 -4.55 -16.73 -16.79
C ALA A 305 -4.49 -17.88 -17.81
N ARG A 306 -3.31 -18.21 -18.35
CA ARG A 306 -3.15 -19.34 -19.28
C ARG A 306 -3.66 -20.67 -18.70
N HIS A 307 -3.50 -20.87 -17.39
CA HIS A 307 -3.96 -22.08 -16.70
C HIS A 307 -5.39 -21.94 -16.17
N LEU A 308 -5.76 -20.75 -15.66
CA LEU A 308 -7.06 -20.53 -15.03
C LEU A 308 -8.22 -20.41 -16.03
N VAL A 309 -8.00 -19.82 -17.20
CA VAL A 309 -9.08 -19.54 -18.18
C VAL A 309 -9.74 -20.83 -18.65
N SER A 310 -8.97 -21.86 -19.02
CA SER A 310 -9.54 -23.13 -19.51
C SER A 310 -10.37 -23.84 -18.44
N ARG A 311 -9.86 -23.89 -17.21
CA ARG A 311 -10.58 -24.47 -16.05
C ARG A 311 -11.88 -23.72 -15.76
N PHE A 312 -11.81 -22.39 -15.74
CA PHE A 312 -12.96 -21.55 -15.44
C PHE A 312 -13.99 -21.58 -16.56
N LEU A 313 -13.55 -21.64 -17.82
CA LEU A 313 -14.45 -21.80 -18.96
C LEU A 313 -15.24 -23.11 -18.85
N ALA A 314 -14.56 -24.23 -18.58
CA ALA A 314 -15.22 -25.53 -18.39
C ALA A 314 -16.24 -25.51 -17.23
N ALA A 315 -15.90 -24.87 -16.11
CA ALA A 315 -16.80 -24.70 -14.97
C ALA A 315 -18.05 -23.88 -15.36
N THR A 316 -17.88 -22.76 -16.07
CA THR A 316 -19.01 -21.95 -16.55
C THR A 316 -19.86 -22.66 -17.59
N GLU A 317 -19.25 -23.47 -18.45
CA GLU A 317 -19.98 -24.30 -19.43
C GLU A 317 -20.82 -25.38 -18.74
N ALA A 318 -20.36 -25.91 -17.60
CA ALA A 318 -21.11 -26.81 -16.74
C ALA A 318 -22.24 -26.11 -15.95
N GLY A 319 -22.42 -24.79 -16.12
CA GLY A 319 -23.46 -24.00 -15.46
C GLY A 319 -23.05 -23.41 -14.11
N GLU A 320 -21.77 -23.54 -13.71
CA GLU A 320 -21.26 -22.93 -12.49
C GLU A 320 -21.19 -21.39 -12.65
N THR A 321 -21.47 -20.68 -11.56
CA THR A 321 -21.28 -19.22 -11.49
C THR A 321 -19.98 -18.91 -10.78
N LEU A 322 -19.03 -18.30 -11.49
CA LEU A 322 -17.72 -17.95 -10.95
C LEU A 322 -17.79 -16.61 -10.21
N THR A 323 -17.03 -16.47 -9.12
CA THR A 323 -16.99 -15.24 -8.32
C THR A 323 -15.61 -14.58 -8.39
N PHE A 324 -15.58 -13.29 -8.70
CA PHE A 324 -14.40 -12.43 -8.82
C PHE A 324 -14.57 -11.20 -7.92
N GLY A 325 -14.55 -11.40 -6.60
CA GLY A 325 -14.86 -10.35 -5.63
C GLY A 325 -16.35 -10.00 -5.69
N GLU A 326 -16.69 -8.76 -6.01
CA GLU A 326 -18.09 -8.32 -6.16
C GLU A 326 -18.75 -8.75 -7.47
N PHE A 327 -17.95 -9.23 -8.43
CA PHE A 327 -18.44 -9.70 -9.72
C PHE A 327 -18.77 -11.17 -9.67
N LYS A 328 -19.87 -11.56 -10.30
CA LYS A 328 -20.19 -12.97 -10.56
C LYS A 328 -20.40 -13.17 -12.06
N LEU A 329 -19.66 -14.10 -12.64
CA LEU A 329 -19.70 -14.40 -14.06
C LEU A 329 -20.47 -15.71 -14.28
N SER A 330 -21.42 -15.70 -15.20
CA SER A 330 -22.16 -16.87 -15.63
C SER A 330 -22.23 -16.94 -17.16
N LYS A 331 -22.73 -18.05 -17.69
CA LYS A 331 -22.95 -18.21 -19.14
C LYS A 331 -23.94 -17.19 -19.73
N SER A 332 -24.83 -16.62 -18.92
CA SER A 332 -25.84 -15.65 -19.39
C SER A 332 -25.39 -14.20 -19.33
N GLY A 333 -24.44 -13.86 -18.44
CA GLY A 333 -23.97 -12.49 -18.28
C GLY A 333 -23.01 -12.29 -17.12
N LEU A 334 -22.71 -11.02 -16.86
CA LEU A 334 -21.96 -10.56 -15.70
C LEU A 334 -22.92 -9.96 -14.67
N HIS A 335 -22.85 -10.40 -13.43
CA HIS A 335 -23.53 -9.77 -12.30
C HIS A 335 -22.57 -8.91 -11.51
N TRP A 336 -23.06 -7.75 -11.07
CA TRP A 336 -22.37 -6.88 -10.12
C TRP A 336 -23.37 -6.22 -9.18
N GLY A 337 -23.29 -6.56 -7.90
CA GLY A 337 -24.32 -6.19 -6.92
C GLY A 337 -25.70 -6.69 -7.34
N SER A 338 -26.66 -5.79 -7.48
CA SER A 338 -28.02 -6.07 -7.96
C SER A 338 -28.18 -5.99 -9.49
N HIS A 339 -27.14 -5.57 -10.21
CA HIS A 339 -27.21 -5.37 -11.66
C HIS A 339 -26.76 -6.62 -12.41
N PHE A 340 -27.43 -6.88 -13.52
CA PHE A 340 -27.12 -7.98 -14.44
C PHE A 340 -26.87 -7.42 -15.84
N PHE A 341 -25.74 -7.81 -16.42
CA PHE A 341 -25.27 -7.37 -17.73
C PHE A 341 -25.25 -8.59 -18.65
N PRO A 342 -26.31 -8.82 -19.45
CA PRO A 342 -26.35 -9.94 -20.39
C PRO A 342 -25.30 -9.75 -21.49
N TRP A 343 -24.68 -10.84 -21.94
CA TRP A 343 -23.63 -10.79 -22.97
C TRP A 343 -24.11 -10.25 -24.32
N ASP A 344 -25.41 -10.38 -24.61
CA ASP A 344 -26.04 -9.85 -25.82
C ASP A 344 -26.04 -8.31 -25.87
N ASP A 345 -25.88 -7.65 -24.72
CA ASP A 345 -25.81 -6.19 -24.62
C ASP A 345 -24.36 -5.69 -24.57
N SER A 346 -23.60 -6.05 -25.62
CA SER A 346 -22.19 -5.64 -25.81
C SER A 346 -21.96 -4.12 -25.80
N LYS A 347 -23.01 -3.30 -25.90
CA LYS A 347 -22.90 -1.84 -25.80
C LYS A 347 -22.56 -1.35 -24.40
N ASN A 348 -22.72 -2.22 -23.40
CA ASN A 348 -22.50 -1.88 -21.99
C ASN A 348 -21.19 -2.41 -21.42
N LEU A 349 -20.38 -3.12 -22.21
CA LEU A 349 -19.11 -3.68 -21.74
C LEU A 349 -18.00 -3.36 -22.75
N ASP A 350 -16.94 -2.68 -22.31
CA ASP A 350 -15.72 -2.47 -23.09
C ASP A 350 -14.53 -3.01 -22.31
N PHE A 351 -13.67 -3.82 -22.94
CA PHE A 351 -12.52 -4.44 -22.30
C PHE A 351 -11.17 -3.94 -22.85
N LYS A 352 -11.18 -3.08 -23.87
CA LYS A 352 -9.96 -2.66 -24.60
C LYS A 352 -8.91 -1.99 -23.72
N GLU A 353 -9.36 -1.27 -22.70
CA GLU A 353 -8.50 -0.54 -21.76
C GLU A 353 -8.74 -1.00 -20.31
N GLY A 354 -9.21 -2.24 -20.14
CA GLY A 354 -9.82 -2.73 -18.89
C GLY A 354 -11.35 -2.76 -18.96
N LEU A 355 -11.99 -3.56 -18.10
CA LEU A 355 -13.45 -3.67 -18.07
C LEU A 355 -14.06 -2.31 -17.70
N ARG A 356 -14.86 -1.78 -18.62
CA ARG A 356 -15.70 -0.60 -18.45
C ARG A 356 -17.13 -1.06 -18.56
N ILE A 357 -17.90 -0.74 -17.53
CA ILE A 357 -19.32 -1.07 -17.50
C ILE A 357 -20.07 0.22 -17.76
N ARG A 358 -20.96 0.19 -18.76
CA ARG A 358 -21.84 1.30 -19.01
C ARG A 358 -22.98 1.26 -17.99
N HIS A 359 -23.05 2.27 -17.12
CA HIS A 359 -24.18 2.45 -16.23
C HIS A 359 -25.33 3.11 -17.01
N PRO A 360 -26.49 2.42 -17.20
CA PRO A 360 -27.58 2.94 -18.02
C PRO A 360 -28.14 4.27 -17.51
N GLU A 361 -28.09 4.48 -16.18
CA GLU A 361 -28.71 5.62 -15.51
C GLU A 361 -27.75 6.81 -15.28
N ALA A 362 -26.45 6.65 -15.58
CA ALA A 362 -25.48 7.71 -15.34
C ALA A 362 -25.48 8.71 -16.51
N LEU A 363 -26.11 9.88 -16.29
CA LEU A 363 -26.27 10.93 -17.31
C LEU A 363 -24.94 11.60 -17.75
N LEU A 364 -23.96 11.69 -16.85
CA LEU A 364 -22.72 12.47 -17.08
C LEU A 364 -21.48 11.61 -17.34
N HIS A 365 -21.39 10.44 -16.72
CA HIS A 365 -20.30 9.48 -16.91
C HIS A 365 -20.89 8.08 -17.10
N PRO A 366 -21.40 7.79 -18.32
CA PRO A 366 -22.09 6.53 -18.57
C PRO A 366 -21.15 5.35 -18.45
N TRP A 367 -19.83 5.53 -18.48
CA TRP A 367 -18.85 4.45 -18.36
C TRP A 367 -18.15 4.53 -17.01
N TRP A 368 -18.28 3.47 -16.21
CA TRP A 368 -17.46 3.29 -15.02
C TRP A 368 -16.27 2.44 -15.38
N ARG A 369 -15.08 2.96 -15.10
CA ARG A 369 -13.82 2.23 -15.23
C ARG A 369 -13.62 1.36 -14.01
N LEU A 370 -13.27 0.08 -14.20
CA LEU A 370 -12.92 -0.80 -13.07
C LEU A 370 -11.79 -0.22 -12.21
N GLU A 371 -10.88 0.55 -12.81
CA GLU A 371 -9.77 1.20 -12.09
C GLU A 371 -10.25 2.24 -11.06
N GLU A 372 -11.46 2.79 -11.24
CA GLU A 372 -12.07 3.74 -10.32
C GLU A 372 -12.80 3.03 -9.17
N LEU A 373 -13.09 1.73 -9.33
CA LEU A 373 -13.65 0.91 -8.28
C LEU A 373 -12.57 0.71 -7.20
N GLN A 374 -12.86 1.18 -5.99
CA GLN A 374 -11.93 1.12 -4.86
C GLN A 374 -11.75 -0.30 -4.30
N PHE A 375 -12.46 -1.29 -4.83
CA PHE A 375 -12.37 -2.67 -4.40
C PHE A 375 -11.49 -3.49 -5.36
N PRO A 376 -10.70 -4.42 -4.82
CA PRO A 376 -9.83 -5.27 -5.62
C PRO A 376 -10.64 -6.35 -6.34
N ILE A 377 -10.21 -6.71 -7.55
CA ILE A 377 -10.88 -7.71 -8.39
C ILE A 377 -9.92 -8.88 -8.61
N PRO A 378 -10.15 -10.01 -7.93
CA PRO A 378 -9.34 -11.21 -8.10
C PRO A 378 -9.34 -11.66 -9.56
N ASN A 379 -8.22 -12.20 -10.03
CA ASN A 379 -8.06 -12.77 -11.36
C ASN A 379 -8.60 -11.89 -12.49
N ARG A 380 -8.38 -10.56 -12.39
CA ARG A 380 -8.92 -9.57 -13.33
C ARG A 380 -8.72 -9.94 -14.81
N LEU A 381 -7.54 -10.46 -15.17
CA LEU A 381 -7.24 -10.86 -16.54
C LEU A 381 -8.05 -12.09 -16.99
N VAL A 382 -8.29 -13.04 -16.08
CA VAL A 382 -9.14 -14.21 -16.35
C VAL A 382 -10.58 -13.77 -16.60
N LEU A 383 -11.09 -12.85 -15.77
CA LEU A 383 -12.42 -12.26 -15.94
C LEU A 383 -12.56 -11.60 -17.33
N SER A 384 -11.57 -10.82 -17.77
CA SER A 384 -11.61 -10.20 -19.10
C SER A 384 -11.59 -11.21 -20.23
N CYS A 385 -10.74 -12.24 -20.16
CA CYS A 385 -10.68 -13.28 -21.20
C CYS A 385 -11.98 -14.07 -21.32
N LEU A 386 -12.62 -14.43 -20.20
CA LEU A 386 -13.90 -15.14 -20.20
C LEU A 386 -15.03 -14.27 -20.76
N ALA A 387 -15.08 -13.00 -20.40
CA ALA A 387 -16.09 -12.09 -20.91
C ALA A 387 -15.91 -11.83 -22.42
N GLU A 388 -14.68 -11.64 -22.90
CA GLU A 388 -14.36 -11.54 -24.33
C GLU A 388 -14.81 -12.79 -25.10
N HIS A 389 -14.56 -13.97 -24.55
CA HIS A 389 -15.01 -15.23 -25.13
C HIS A 389 -16.54 -15.25 -25.34
N TYR A 390 -17.32 -14.98 -24.28
CA TYR A 390 -18.79 -15.01 -24.38
C TYR A 390 -19.38 -13.92 -25.27
N MET A 391 -18.81 -12.71 -25.26
CA MET A 391 -19.24 -11.65 -26.18
C MET A 391 -18.97 -12.02 -27.64
N SER A 392 -17.82 -12.63 -27.92
CA SER A 392 -17.48 -13.08 -29.27
C SER A 392 -18.43 -14.17 -29.78
N GLU A 393 -18.74 -15.16 -28.94
CA GLU A 393 -19.65 -16.26 -29.26
C GLU A 393 -21.07 -15.74 -29.61
N ASN A 394 -21.57 -14.78 -28.83
CA ASN A 394 -22.89 -14.20 -29.08
C ASN A 394 -22.93 -13.26 -30.28
N SER A 395 -21.85 -12.52 -30.55
CA SER A 395 -21.74 -11.70 -31.76
C SER A 395 -21.81 -12.54 -33.04
N MET A 396 -21.21 -13.74 -33.03
CA MET A 396 -21.29 -14.68 -34.15
C MET A 396 -22.71 -15.21 -34.33
N LYS A 397 -23.39 -15.60 -33.25
CA LYS A 397 -24.79 -16.06 -33.31
C LYS A 397 -25.74 -14.97 -33.83
N ALA A 398 -25.52 -13.71 -33.45
CA ALA A 398 -26.31 -12.58 -33.94
C ALA A 398 -26.06 -12.26 -35.42
N GLY A 399 -24.81 -12.40 -35.89
CA GLY A 399 -24.44 -12.22 -37.30
C GLY A 399 -25.09 -13.26 -38.22
N VAL A 400 -25.07 -14.54 -37.83
CA VAL A 400 -25.67 -15.65 -38.60
C VAL A 400 -27.19 -15.49 -38.76
N ARG A 401 -27.89 -14.96 -37.76
CA ARG A 401 -29.35 -14.71 -37.86
C ARG A 401 -29.73 -13.57 -38.80
N ARG A 402 -28.82 -12.65 -39.13
CA ARG A 402 -29.10 -11.53 -40.05
C ARG A 402 -28.85 -11.89 -41.52
N SER A 403 -28.15 -13.00 -41.78
CA SER A 403 -27.82 -13.45 -43.13
C SER A 403 -28.78 -14.53 -43.67
N ASP A 404 -29.98 -14.68 -43.12
CA ASP A 404 -31.09 -15.31 -43.83
C ASP A 404 -31.79 -14.23 -44.66
N PRO A 405 -31.38 -14.00 -45.93
CA PRO A 405 -32.16 -13.17 -46.82
C PRO A 405 -33.53 -13.83 -46.93
N LYS A 406 -34.57 -13.02 -46.83
CA LYS A 406 -35.91 -13.37 -47.30
C LYS A 406 -35.78 -14.29 -48.51
N ARG A 407 -36.28 -15.51 -48.31
CA ARG A 407 -36.81 -16.35 -49.37
C ARG A 407 -37.93 -15.54 -50.00
N ASP A 408 -37.56 -14.66 -50.93
CA ASP A 408 -38.49 -14.01 -51.83
C ASP A 408 -39.05 -15.12 -52.74
N SER A 409 -40.21 -15.63 -52.34
CA SER A 409 -41.11 -16.41 -53.16
C SER A 409 -42.53 -16.05 -52.79
#